data_AF-A0A833ZD76-F1
#
_entry.id   AF-A0A833ZD76-F1
#
_cell.length_a   1.000
_cell.length_b   1.000
_cell.length_c   1.000
_cell.angle_alpha   90.00
_cell.angle_beta   90.00
_cell.angle_gamma   90.00
#
_symmetry.space_group_name_H-M   'P 1'
#
loop_
_entity.id
_entity.type
_entity.pdbx_description
1 polymer ?
#
loop_
_entity_poly.entity_id
_entity_poly.type
_entity_poly.pdbx_seq_one_letter_code
_entity_poly.pdbx_strand_id
1 'polypeptide(L)'
;MVSLLYIDYLALVSQAEALKEENDSLRWQLDAYRNEVELLKQEQGKAHREDDPNKEQQLKLLQQALQGMQQHLLKVQEEYKRKEAELEKIKDDKLQVEKMLENLKEKENCASRLCASSQDSDYPLEKTLNSSPIKSEREALLVGIISTFLHVHPFGASIEYICSYLHRLDSKICTSDVECLMSRLQYTFKQEMTGVGASLEKRWKFCGFEGLKLT
;
A
#
# COMPACT_ATOMS: atom_id res chain seq x y z
N MET A 1 -95.83 35.29 -42.36
CA MET A 1 -94.89 36.38 -42.05
C MET A 1 -94.28 36.21 -40.65
N VAL A 2 -95.09 36.06 -39.59
CA VAL A 2 -94.60 35.86 -38.20
C VAL A 2 -93.72 34.61 -38.02
N SER A 3 -94.07 33.47 -38.65
CA SER A 3 -93.26 32.25 -38.56
C SER A 3 -91.90 32.32 -39.26
N LEU A 4 -91.76 33.11 -40.34
CA LEU A 4 -90.46 33.32 -40.99
C LEU A 4 -89.53 34.14 -40.11
N LEU A 5 -90.04 35.22 -39.50
CA LEU A 5 -89.27 36.07 -38.59
C LEU A 5 -88.76 35.30 -37.35
N TYR A 6 -89.54 34.32 -36.87
CA TYR A 6 -89.10 33.46 -35.77
C TYR A 6 -87.98 32.49 -36.17
N ILE A 7 -88.03 31.96 -37.40
CA ILE A 7 -86.97 31.10 -37.95
C ILE A 7 -85.67 31.90 -38.15
N ASP A 8 -85.76 33.12 -38.70
CA ASP A 8 -84.60 33.99 -38.89
C ASP A 8 -83.99 34.43 -37.55
N TYR A 9 -84.82 34.69 -36.54
CA TYR A 9 -84.36 34.99 -35.19
C TYR A 9 -83.62 33.80 -34.55
N LEU A 10 -84.16 32.58 -34.68
CA LEU A 10 -83.48 31.37 -34.18
C LEU A 10 -82.17 31.08 -34.91
N ALA A 11 -82.13 31.29 -36.23
CA ALA A 11 -80.91 31.15 -37.02
C ALA A 11 -79.83 32.16 -36.56
N LEU A 12 -80.22 33.41 -36.29
CA LEU A 12 -79.32 34.44 -35.78
C LEU A 12 -78.80 34.10 -34.38
N VAL A 13 -79.65 33.60 -33.49
CA VAL A 13 -79.24 33.17 -32.14
C VAL A 13 -78.26 32.00 -32.22
N SER A 14 -78.55 30.98 -33.03
CA SER A 14 -77.65 29.83 -33.22
C SER A 14 -76.31 30.24 -33.82
N GLN A 15 -76.30 31.20 -34.76
CA GLN A 15 -75.06 31.76 -35.30
C GLN A 15 -74.27 32.53 -34.24
N ALA A 16 -74.94 33.30 -33.38
CA ALA A 16 -74.30 34.03 -32.29
C ALA A 16 -73.69 33.08 -31.23
N GLU A 17 -74.37 31.96 -30.94
CA GLU A 17 -73.87 30.92 -30.04
C GLU A 17 -72.63 30.21 -30.63
N ALA A 18 -72.67 29.84 -31.92
CA ALA A 18 -71.52 29.22 -32.59
C ALA A 18 -70.29 30.14 -32.62
N LEU A 19 -70.47 31.44 -32.90
CA LEU A 19 -69.39 32.42 -32.86
C LEU A 19 -68.83 32.63 -31.45
N LYS A 20 -69.69 32.53 -30.43
CA LYS A 20 -69.26 32.62 -29.03
C LYS A 20 -68.40 31.41 -28.64
N GLU A 21 -68.83 30.20 -29.00
CA GLU A 21 -68.05 28.98 -28.76
C GLU A 21 -66.70 29.01 -29.49
N GLU A 22 -66.67 29.50 -30.73
CA GLU A 22 -65.42 29.70 -31.48
C GLU A 22 -64.51 30.72 -30.76
N ASN A 23 -65.07 31.82 -30.25
CA ASN A 23 -64.29 32.80 -29.49
C ASN A 23 -63.69 32.21 -28.20
N ASP A 24 -64.46 31.40 -27.48
CA ASP A 24 -64.00 30.73 -26.25
C ASP A 24 -62.90 29.69 -26.56
N SER A 25 -63.05 28.94 -27.66
CA SER A 25 -62.02 28.01 -28.15
C SER A 25 -60.72 28.74 -28.51
N LEU A 26 -60.80 29.84 -29.25
CA LEU A 26 -59.65 30.66 -29.62
C LEU A 26 -58.95 31.26 -28.39
N ARG A 27 -59.72 31.68 -27.37
CA ARG A 27 -59.16 32.18 -26.10
C ARG A 27 -58.33 31.11 -25.40
N TRP A 28 -58.82 29.88 -25.33
CA TRP A 28 -58.07 28.77 -24.73
C TRP A 28 -56.81 28.44 -25.53
N GLN A 29 -56.90 28.46 -26.86
CA GLN A 29 -55.74 28.19 -27.70
C GLN A 29 -54.66 29.28 -27.56
N LEU A 30 -55.06 30.55 -27.47
CA LEU A 30 -54.13 31.65 -27.19
C LEU A 30 -53.48 31.52 -25.81
N ASP A 31 -54.23 31.09 -24.79
CA ASP A 31 -53.68 30.85 -23.46
C ASP A 31 -52.68 29.67 -23.47
N ALA A 32 -52.98 28.60 -24.20
CA ALA A 32 -52.07 27.48 -24.39
C ALA A 32 -50.76 27.92 -25.09
N TYR A 33 -50.84 28.67 -26.19
CA TYR A 33 -49.65 29.19 -26.86
C TYR A 33 -48.88 30.19 -26.00
N ARG A 34 -49.57 31.02 -25.21
CA ARG A 34 -48.92 31.92 -24.27
C ARG A 34 -48.11 31.14 -23.23
N ASN A 35 -48.68 30.09 -22.66
CA ASN A 35 -48.01 29.21 -21.70
C ASN A 35 -46.80 28.51 -22.34
N GLU A 36 -46.92 28.00 -23.57
CA GLU A 36 -45.83 27.36 -24.28
C GLU A 36 -44.67 28.34 -24.56
N VAL A 37 -44.98 29.58 -24.97
CA VAL A 37 -43.97 30.63 -25.16
C VAL A 37 -43.28 31.00 -23.84
N GLU A 38 -44.04 31.09 -22.73
CA GLU A 38 -43.47 31.35 -21.41
C GLU A 38 -42.54 30.21 -20.97
N LEU A 39 -42.91 28.94 -21.24
CA LEU A 39 -42.07 27.78 -20.97
C LEU A 39 -40.79 27.79 -21.79
N LEU A 40 -40.88 28.03 -23.10
CA LEU A 40 -39.71 28.10 -23.99
C LEU A 40 -38.76 29.24 -23.59
N LYS A 41 -39.29 30.39 -23.18
CA LYS A 41 -38.46 31.50 -22.63
C LYS A 41 -37.77 31.09 -21.33
N GLN A 42 -38.44 30.34 -20.46
CA GLN A 42 -37.85 29.84 -19.23
C GLN A 42 -36.75 28.81 -19.51
N GLU A 43 -36.96 27.89 -20.46
CA GLU A 43 -35.96 26.91 -20.87
C GLU A 43 -34.74 27.57 -21.51
N GLN A 44 -34.94 28.54 -22.40
CA GLN A 44 -33.86 29.30 -23.02
C GLN A 44 -33.10 30.14 -21.96
N GLY A 45 -33.82 30.73 -21.01
CA GLY A 45 -33.24 31.43 -19.86
C GLY A 45 -32.56 30.52 -18.82
N LYS A 46 -32.74 29.19 -18.91
CA LYS A 46 -31.99 28.19 -18.13
C LYS A 46 -30.80 27.64 -18.93
N ALA A 47 -30.93 27.46 -20.23
CA ALA A 47 -29.83 27.11 -21.14
C ALA A 47 -28.74 28.19 -21.15
N HIS A 48 -29.13 29.47 -21.03
CA HIS A 48 -28.16 30.56 -20.86
C HIS A 48 -27.54 30.64 -19.45
N ARG A 49 -28.03 29.84 -18.48
CA ARG A 49 -27.40 29.65 -17.16
C ARG A 49 -26.52 28.39 -17.12
N GLU A 50 -25.98 27.96 -18.27
CA GLU A 50 -24.84 27.03 -18.27
C GLU A 50 -23.58 27.65 -17.66
N ASP A 51 -23.51 28.98 -17.58
CA ASP A 51 -22.61 29.73 -16.70
C ASP A 51 -23.07 29.65 -15.23
N ASP A 52 -23.24 28.43 -14.72
CA ASP A 52 -23.39 28.21 -13.29
C ASP A 52 -22.01 28.48 -12.66
N PRO A 53 -21.84 29.60 -11.92
CA PRO A 53 -20.53 29.99 -11.38
C PRO A 53 -19.95 28.90 -10.48
N ASN A 54 -20.80 28.02 -9.92
CA ASN A 54 -20.40 26.89 -9.11
C ASN A 54 -19.72 25.79 -9.95
N LYS A 55 -20.22 25.50 -11.16
CA LYS A 55 -19.61 24.52 -12.08
C LYS A 55 -18.27 25.03 -12.62
N GLU A 56 -18.19 26.31 -12.96
CA GLU A 56 -16.94 26.92 -13.44
C GLU A 56 -15.87 26.93 -12.32
N GLN A 57 -16.26 27.22 -11.08
CA GLN A 57 -15.38 27.13 -9.92
C GLN A 57 -14.88 25.69 -9.69
N GLN A 58 -15.77 24.70 -9.78
CA GLN A 58 -15.41 23.29 -9.64
C GLN A 58 -14.43 22.85 -10.75
N LEU A 59 -14.64 23.28 -11.98
CA LEU A 59 -13.73 23.05 -13.11
C LEU A 59 -12.34 23.66 -12.86
N LYS A 60 -12.27 24.90 -12.36
CA LYS A 60 -11.00 25.56 -12.01
C LYS A 60 -10.23 24.80 -10.92
N LEU A 61 -10.92 24.32 -9.88
CA LEU A 61 -10.29 23.51 -8.83
C LEU A 61 -9.75 22.19 -9.36
N LEU A 62 -10.50 21.49 -10.21
CA LEU A 62 -10.03 20.27 -10.85
C LEU A 62 -8.81 20.53 -11.74
N GLN A 63 -8.85 21.60 -12.53
CA GLN A 63 -7.75 21.97 -13.43
C GLN A 63 -6.48 22.29 -12.63
N GLN A 64 -6.60 22.99 -11.51
CA GLN A 64 -5.49 23.28 -10.60
C GLN A 64 -4.93 21.99 -9.97
N ALA A 65 -5.79 21.08 -9.52
CA ALA A 65 -5.36 19.79 -8.96
C ALA A 65 -4.63 18.94 -10.01
N LEU A 66 -5.16 18.90 -11.24
CA LEU A 66 -4.55 18.16 -12.36
C LEU A 66 -3.16 18.71 -12.71
N GLN A 67 -3.02 20.04 -12.76
CA GLN A 67 -1.74 20.69 -13.02
C GLN A 67 -0.71 20.40 -11.91
N GLY A 68 -1.15 20.42 -10.64
CA GLY A 68 -0.31 20.05 -9.50
C GLY A 68 0.16 18.59 -9.56
N MET A 69 -0.74 17.67 -9.90
CA MET A 69 -0.42 16.26 -10.06
C MET A 69 0.57 16.02 -11.21
N GLN A 70 0.39 16.72 -12.33
CA GLN A 70 1.30 16.62 -13.48
C GLN A 70 2.72 17.09 -13.12
N GLN A 71 2.85 18.18 -12.37
CA GLN A 71 4.16 18.62 -11.86
C GLN A 71 4.78 17.62 -10.88
N HIS A 72 3.97 17.00 -10.02
CA HIS A 72 4.46 15.99 -9.09
C HIS A 72 4.98 14.74 -9.83
N LEU A 73 4.26 14.27 -10.85
CA LEU A 73 4.68 13.13 -11.68
C LEU A 73 6.02 13.39 -12.37
N LEU A 74 6.23 14.60 -12.91
CA LEU A 74 7.51 14.98 -13.51
C LEU A 74 8.65 14.94 -12.49
N LYS A 75 8.45 15.48 -11.29
CA LYS A 75 9.45 15.43 -10.20
C LYS A 75 9.79 14.00 -9.80
N VAL A 76 8.80 13.14 -9.63
CA VAL A 76 9.01 11.73 -9.30
C VAL A 76 9.78 11.01 -10.41
N GLN A 77 9.49 11.31 -11.67
CA GLN A 77 10.21 10.75 -12.81
C GLN A 77 11.69 11.18 -12.83
N GLU A 78 11.99 12.44 -12.49
CA GLU A 78 13.37 12.93 -12.35
C GLU A 78 14.10 12.26 -11.19
N GLU A 79 13.46 12.12 -10.04
CA GLU A 79 14.02 11.42 -8.88
C GLU A 79 14.29 9.94 -9.17
N TYR A 80 13.38 9.28 -9.89
CA TYR A 80 13.56 7.89 -10.32
C TYR A 80 14.81 7.73 -11.19
N LYS A 81 14.96 8.59 -12.21
CA LYS A 81 16.16 8.58 -13.07
C LYS A 81 17.45 8.86 -12.29
N ARG A 82 17.39 9.77 -11.30
CA ARG A 82 18.54 10.04 -10.43
C ARG A 82 18.93 8.80 -9.61
N LYS A 83 17.95 8.13 -8.99
CA LYS A 83 18.19 6.90 -8.22
C LYS A 83 18.70 5.76 -9.09
N GLU A 84 18.23 5.65 -10.33
CA GLU A 84 18.72 4.66 -11.29
C GLU A 84 20.21 4.87 -11.59
N ALA A 85 20.64 6.11 -11.80
CA ALA A 85 22.05 6.45 -12.00
C ALA A 85 22.91 6.20 -10.75
N GLU A 86 22.41 6.53 -9.56
CA GLU A 86 23.10 6.23 -8.29
C GLU A 86 23.26 4.72 -8.07
N LEU A 87 22.23 3.94 -8.39
CA LEU A 87 22.26 2.49 -8.27
C LEU A 87 23.28 1.87 -9.22
N GLU A 88 23.39 2.37 -10.45
CA GLU A 88 24.40 1.89 -11.40
C GLU A 88 25.82 2.20 -10.91
N LYS A 89 26.04 3.40 -10.37
CA LYS A 89 27.32 3.74 -9.74
C LYS A 89 27.67 2.82 -8.56
N ILE A 90 26.70 2.50 -7.70
CA ILE A 90 26.90 1.58 -6.58
C ILE A 90 27.28 0.18 -7.06
N LYS A 91 26.71 -0.30 -8.19
CA LYS A 91 27.11 -1.59 -8.78
C LYS A 91 28.57 -1.56 -9.25
N ASP A 92 28.98 -0.49 -9.93
CA ASP A 92 30.36 -0.33 -10.40
C ASP A 92 31.34 -0.30 -9.22
N ASP A 93 31.02 0.49 -8.18
CA ASP A 93 31.82 0.56 -6.95
C ASP A 93 31.91 -0.80 -6.26
N LYS A 94 30.80 -1.54 -6.17
CA LYS A 94 30.76 -2.91 -5.62
C LYS A 94 31.66 -3.85 -6.40
N LEU A 95 31.59 -3.84 -7.74
CA LEU A 95 32.41 -4.69 -8.60
C LEU A 95 33.91 -4.37 -8.40
N GLN A 96 34.24 -3.09 -8.27
CA GLN A 96 35.61 -2.64 -8.02
C GLN A 96 36.12 -3.16 -6.67
N VAL A 97 35.30 -3.08 -5.62
CA VAL A 97 35.64 -3.60 -4.28
C VAL A 97 35.80 -5.12 -4.30
N GLU A 98 34.90 -5.86 -4.94
CA GLU A 98 35.02 -7.32 -5.10
C GLU A 98 36.34 -7.70 -5.79
N LYS A 99 36.71 -6.97 -6.85
CA LYS A 99 37.99 -7.18 -7.53
C LYS A 99 39.19 -6.89 -6.62
N MET A 100 39.16 -5.83 -5.81
CA MET A 100 40.23 -5.55 -4.85
C MET A 100 40.35 -6.65 -3.78
N LEU A 101 39.21 -7.18 -3.31
CA LEU A 101 39.18 -8.27 -2.34
C LEU A 101 39.80 -9.56 -2.89
N GLU A 102 39.49 -9.92 -4.14
CA GLU A 102 40.08 -11.10 -4.79
C GLU A 102 41.61 -10.94 -4.93
N ASN A 103 42.08 -9.76 -5.36
CA ASN A 103 43.52 -9.47 -5.44
C ASN A 103 44.22 -9.55 -4.09
N LEU A 104 43.56 -9.13 -3.00
CA LEU A 104 44.11 -9.24 -1.64
C LEU A 104 44.17 -10.70 -1.16
N LYS A 105 43.13 -11.49 -1.46
CA LYS A 105 43.07 -12.92 -1.16
C LYS A 105 44.14 -13.72 -1.92
N GLU A 106 44.40 -13.37 -3.18
CA GLU A 106 45.50 -13.95 -3.97
C GLU A 106 46.87 -13.59 -3.37
N LYS A 107 47.06 -12.34 -2.90
CA LYS A 107 48.28 -11.92 -2.20
C LYS A 107 48.48 -12.62 -0.85
N GLU A 108 47.40 -12.85 -0.09
CA GLU A 108 47.41 -13.61 1.16
C GLU A 108 47.77 -15.09 0.93
N ASN A 109 47.24 -15.70 -0.12
CA ASN A 109 47.60 -17.07 -0.52
C ASN A 109 49.06 -17.20 -0.99
N CYS A 110 49.63 -16.18 -1.65
CA CYS A 110 51.04 -16.17 -2.03
C CYS A 110 51.97 -15.93 -0.83
N ALA A 111 51.57 -15.11 0.15
CA ALA A 111 52.33 -14.89 1.38
C ALA A 111 52.33 -16.13 2.29
N SER A 112 51.22 -16.87 2.36
CA SER A 112 51.11 -18.11 3.14
C SER A 112 51.96 -19.27 2.63
N ARG A 113 52.41 -19.24 1.37
CA ARG A 113 53.33 -20.26 0.81
C ARG A 113 54.81 -20.01 1.15
N LEU A 114 55.15 -18.86 1.73
CA LEU A 114 56.54 -18.50 2.07
C LEU A 114 56.90 -18.68 3.56
N CYS A 115 55.99 -19.19 4.39
CA CYS A 115 56.26 -19.46 5.82
C CYS A 115 55.80 -20.86 6.26
N ALA A 116 56.13 -21.89 5.48
CA ALA A 116 56.04 -23.29 5.92
C ALA A 116 57.45 -23.82 6.20
N SER A 117 58.06 -23.34 7.27
CA SER A 117 59.17 -24.03 7.92
C SER A 117 58.98 -23.95 9.43
N SER A 118 59.02 -25.13 10.03
CA SER A 118 59.30 -25.39 11.44
C SER A 118 58.10 -25.47 12.41
N GLN A 119 57.86 -26.73 12.79
CA GLN A 119 57.65 -27.26 14.14
C GLN A 119 56.23 -27.52 14.66
N ASP A 120 56.06 -28.80 14.98
CA ASP A 120 55.02 -29.46 15.77
C ASP A 120 54.60 -28.67 17.02
N SER A 121 53.29 -28.54 17.21
CA SER A 121 52.68 -28.53 18.54
C SER A 121 51.21 -28.95 18.42
N ASP A 122 50.90 -30.05 19.08
CA ASP A 122 49.62 -30.72 19.21
C ASP A 122 48.64 -29.89 20.06
N TYR A 123 47.65 -29.23 19.43
CA TYR A 123 46.44 -28.69 20.06
C TYR A 123 45.33 -28.62 18.99
N PRO A 124 44.16 -29.27 19.15
CA PRO A 124 43.10 -29.24 18.15
C PRO A 124 42.33 -27.92 18.21
N LEU A 125 42.88 -26.88 17.57
CA LEU A 125 42.17 -25.63 17.32
C LEU A 125 41.36 -25.81 16.03
N GLU A 126 40.09 -26.17 16.19
CA GLU A 126 39.21 -26.46 15.07
C GLU A 126 39.01 -25.25 14.15
N LYS A 127 39.39 -25.48 12.90
CA LYS A 127 38.88 -24.87 11.67
C LYS A 127 37.36 -24.59 11.78
N THR A 128 36.97 -23.33 11.94
CA THR A 128 35.61 -22.89 11.60
C THR A 128 35.68 -21.77 10.56
N LEU A 129 35.97 -22.20 9.34
CA LEU A 129 35.75 -21.42 8.13
C LEU A 129 34.22 -21.27 7.93
N ASN A 130 33.73 -20.05 8.09
CA ASN A 130 32.65 -19.45 7.30
C ASN A 130 31.38 -20.31 7.03
N SER A 131 30.73 -20.83 8.07
CA SER A 131 29.31 -21.21 7.94
C SER A 131 28.43 -20.05 8.39
N SER A 132 27.54 -19.55 7.52
CA SER A 132 26.50 -18.61 7.95
C SER A 132 25.71 -19.21 9.12
N PRO A 133 25.36 -18.43 10.17
CA PRO A 133 24.61 -18.95 11.31
C PRO A 133 23.25 -19.57 10.95
N ILE A 134 22.73 -19.24 9.76
CA ILE A 134 21.52 -19.78 9.14
C ILE A 134 21.91 -20.63 7.92
N LYS A 135 21.42 -21.87 7.87
CA LYS A 135 21.77 -22.91 6.88
C LYS A 135 20.69 -23.16 5.84
N SER A 136 19.47 -22.65 6.04
CA SER A 136 18.35 -22.85 5.11
C SER A 136 17.31 -21.74 5.20
N GLU A 137 16.48 -21.61 4.16
CA GLU A 137 15.31 -20.73 4.16
C GLU A 137 14.33 -21.08 5.28
N ARG A 138 14.17 -22.38 5.57
CA ARG A 138 13.34 -22.86 6.68
C ARG A 138 13.81 -22.31 8.03
N GLU A 139 15.13 -22.31 8.28
CA GLU A 139 15.68 -21.70 9.50
C GLU A 139 15.41 -20.20 9.54
N ALA A 140 15.56 -19.47 8.42
CA ALA A 140 15.26 -18.04 8.36
C ALA A 140 13.78 -17.73 8.70
N LEU A 141 12.85 -18.52 8.18
CA LEU A 141 11.42 -18.40 8.49
C LEU A 141 11.14 -18.67 9.98
N LEU A 142 11.73 -19.72 10.55
CA LEU A 142 11.60 -20.01 11.98
C LEU A 142 12.13 -18.87 12.84
N VAL A 143 13.29 -18.29 12.48
CA VAL A 143 13.83 -17.12 13.19
C VAL A 143 12.85 -15.96 13.15
N GLY A 144 12.24 -15.65 12.00
CA GLY A 144 11.25 -14.58 11.87
C GLY A 144 10.02 -14.81 12.76
N ILE A 145 9.47 -16.04 12.75
CA ILE A 145 8.30 -16.39 13.55
C ILE A 145 8.63 -16.37 15.05
N ILE A 146 9.75 -16.94 15.47
CA ILE A 146 10.18 -16.96 16.87
C ILE A 146 10.48 -15.53 17.36
N SER A 147 11.08 -14.69 16.50
CA SER A 147 11.36 -13.29 16.84
C SER A 147 10.07 -12.50 17.09
N THR A 148 9.07 -12.63 16.21
CA THR A 148 7.78 -11.94 16.38
C THR A 148 7.01 -12.45 17.61
N PHE A 149 7.05 -13.76 17.87
CA PHE A 149 6.50 -14.36 19.08
C PHE A 149 7.17 -13.80 20.34
N LEU A 150 8.51 -13.89 20.44
CA LEU A 150 9.23 -13.46 21.63
C LEU A 150 9.18 -11.94 21.85
N HIS A 151 9.00 -11.15 20.79
CA HIS A 151 8.90 -9.68 20.90
C HIS A 151 7.70 -9.25 21.76
N VAL A 152 6.59 -10.00 21.75
CA VAL A 152 5.42 -9.73 22.59
C VAL A 152 5.50 -10.38 23.99
N HIS A 153 6.62 -11.05 24.32
CA HIS A 153 6.85 -11.72 25.60
C HIS A 153 7.98 -11.03 26.40
N PRO A 154 7.69 -9.98 27.19
CA PRO A 154 8.72 -9.20 27.90
C PRO A 154 9.56 -10.02 28.90
N PHE A 155 8.99 -11.10 29.45
CA PHE A 155 9.66 -12.02 30.38
C PHE A 155 10.22 -13.27 29.68
N GLY A 156 10.14 -13.33 28.36
CA GLY A 156 10.53 -14.50 27.59
C GLY A 156 9.60 -15.70 27.76
N ALA A 157 9.95 -16.78 27.07
CA ALA A 157 9.15 -18.01 27.02
C ALA A 157 10.05 -19.24 27.18
N SER A 158 9.50 -20.31 27.78
CA SER A 158 10.19 -21.60 27.80
C SER A 158 10.24 -22.21 26.39
N ILE A 159 11.17 -23.13 26.16
CA ILE A 159 11.29 -23.81 24.85
C ILE A 159 10.02 -24.60 24.53
N GLU A 160 9.38 -25.21 25.54
CA GLU A 160 8.14 -25.96 25.40
C GLU A 160 6.99 -25.05 24.95
N TYR A 161 6.92 -23.82 25.47
CA TYR A 161 5.88 -22.88 25.08
C TYR A 161 6.07 -22.39 23.64
N ILE A 162 7.32 -22.08 23.25
CA ILE A 162 7.66 -21.71 21.87
C ILE A 162 7.31 -22.85 20.91
N CYS A 163 7.72 -24.08 21.23
CA CYS A 163 7.41 -25.24 20.40
C CYS A 163 5.90 -25.52 20.31
N SER A 164 5.16 -25.35 21.41
CA SER A 164 3.69 -25.45 21.40
C SER A 164 3.04 -24.42 20.46
N TYR A 165 3.58 -23.19 20.41
CA TYR A 165 3.12 -22.19 19.45
C TYR A 165 3.42 -22.62 18.00
N LEU A 166 4.65 -23.05 17.74
CA LEU A 166 5.13 -23.46 16.43
C LEU A 166 4.41 -24.71 15.90
N HIS A 167 4.08 -25.68 16.75
CA HIS A 167 3.35 -26.90 16.37
C HIS A 167 1.95 -26.64 15.85
N ARG A 168 1.33 -25.50 16.23
CA ARG A 168 0.04 -25.09 15.64
C ARG A 168 0.19 -24.62 14.19
N LEU A 169 1.39 -24.24 13.77
CA LEU A 169 1.71 -23.83 12.40
C LEU A 169 2.23 -25.00 11.57
N ASP A 170 3.13 -25.82 12.15
CA ASP A 170 3.69 -27.02 11.53
C ASP A 170 3.98 -28.08 12.61
N SER A 171 3.23 -29.18 12.56
CA SER A 171 3.35 -30.29 13.51
C SER A 171 4.63 -31.11 13.34
N LYS A 172 5.42 -30.88 12.28
CA LYS A 172 6.70 -31.57 12.02
C LYS A 172 7.89 -30.88 12.67
N ILE A 173 7.69 -29.78 13.38
CA ILE A 173 8.79 -29.05 14.04
C ILE A 173 9.33 -29.86 15.22
N CYS A 174 10.65 -30.10 15.25
CA CYS A 174 11.31 -30.78 16.35
C CYS A 174 11.82 -29.77 17.40
N THR A 175 11.54 -30.02 18.69
CA THR A 175 11.97 -29.16 19.80
C THR A 175 13.49 -28.99 19.85
N SER A 176 14.24 -30.08 19.65
CA SER A 176 15.71 -30.07 19.63
C SER A 176 16.29 -29.15 18.55
N ASP A 177 15.65 -29.13 17.37
CA ASP A 177 16.13 -28.36 16.23
C ASP A 177 15.91 -26.87 16.48
N VAL A 178 14.77 -26.51 17.08
CA VAL A 178 14.48 -25.13 17.50
C VAL A 178 15.46 -24.67 18.56
N GLU A 179 15.71 -25.49 19.59
CA GLU A 179 16.66 -25.15 20.65
C GLU A 179 18.09 -24.99 20.12
N CYS A 180 18.53 -25.87 19.21
CA CYS A 180 19.83 -25.79 18.54
C CYS A 180 19.94 -24.52 17.68
N LEU A 181 18.89 -24.19 16.91
CA LEU A 181 18.84 -22.98 16.10
C LEU A 181 18.95 -21.72 16.95
N MET A 182 18.18 -21.64 18.04
CA MET A 182 18.21 -20.48 18.95
C MET A 182 19.55 -20.36 19.66
N SER A 183 20.16 -21.47 20.07
CA SER A 183 21.48 -21.50 20.71
C SER A 183 22.61 -21.07 19.77
N ARG A 184 22.47 -21.32 18.45
CA ARG A 184 23.40 -20.84 17.41
C ARG A 184 23.32 -19.33 17.19
N LEU A 185 22.16 -18.71 17.47
CA LEU A 185 21.86 -17.32 17.17
C LEU A 185 21.87 -16.44 18.43
N GLN A 186 23.00 -16.43 19.14
CA GLN A 186 23.13 -15.80 20.46
C GLN A 186 22.94 -14.27 20.47
N TYR A 187 23.14 -13.60 19.33
CA TYR A 187 22.89 -12.16 19.16
C TYR A 187 21.41 -11.84 18.85
N THR A 188 20.60 -12.86 18.55
CA THR A 188 19.16 -12.72 18.26
C THR A 188 18.32 -13.22 19.42
N PHE A 189 18.71 -14.37 19.99
CA PHE A 189 18.03 -15.03 21.08
C PHE A 189 18.99 -15.30 22.23
N LYS A 190 18.53 -14.99 23.45
CA LYS A 190 19.29 -15.20 24.67
C LYS A 190 18.50 -16.08 25.63
N GLN A 191 19.15 -17.10 26.18
CA GLN A 191 18.58 -17.92 27.24
C GLN A 191 18.95 -17.31 28.59
N GLU A 192 17.95 -16.99 29.39
CA GLU A 192 18.11 -16.43 30.73
C GLU A 192 17.45 -17.36 31.75
N MET A 193 18.03 -17.39 32.95
CA MET A 193 17.44 -18.07 34.10
C MET A 193 16.62 -17.04 34.88
N THR A 194 15.32 -17.29 35.03
CA THR A 194 14.42 -16.42 35.79
C THR A 194 13.87 -17.16 37.00
N GLY A 195 13.82 -16.50 38.17
CA GLY A 195 13.31 -17.08 39.42
C GLY A 195 14.40 -17.39 40.45
N VAL A 196 14.00 -17.92 41.61
CA VAL A 196 14.90 -18.28 42.72
C VAL A 196 14.50 -19.62 43.32
N GLY A 197 15.48 -20.49 43.58
CA GLY A 197 15.27 -21.79 44.21
C GLY A 197 14.38 -22.72 43.38
N ALA A 198 13.26 -23.17 43.95
CA ALA A 198 12.32 -24.09 43.30
C ALA A 198 11.56 -23.48 42.10
N SER A 199 11.63 -22.15 41.90
CA SER A 199 10.97 -21.43 40.80
C SER A 199 11.92 -21.07 39.65
N LEU A 200 13.12 -21.64 39.62
CA LEU A 200 14.12 -21.34 38.60
C LEU A 200 13.71 -21.94 37.25
N GLU A 201 13.48 -21.08 36.26
CA GLU A 201 13.05 -21.46 34.92
C GLU A 201 14.01 -20.95 33.85
N LYS A 202 14.26 -21.78 32.82
CA LYS A 202 14.97 -21.38 31.61
C LYS A 202 13.99 -20.70 30.65
N ARG A 203 14.26 -19.44 30.31
CA ARG A 203 13.42 -18.66 29.38
C ARG A 203 14.26 -18.05 28.28
N TRP A 204 13.76 -18.14 27.05
CA TRP A 204 14.33 -17.50 25.88
C TRP A 204 13.75 -16.10 25.70
N LYS A 205 14.61 -15.12 25.42
CA LYS A 205 14.27 -13.74 25.09
C LYS A 205 14.83 -13.35 23.74
N PHE A 206 14.14 -12.42 23.09
CA PHE A 206 14.62 -11.78 21.88
C PHE A 206 15.48 -10.56 22.21
N CYS A 207 16.71 -10.52 21.72
CA CYS A 207 17.70 -9.45 21.95
C CYS A 207 18.27 -8.86 20.64
N GLY A 208 17.67 -9.13 19.48
CA GLY A 208 18.20 -8.70 18.18
C GLY A 208 18.40 -7.18 18.01
N PHE A 209 17.69 -6.34 18.76
CA PHE A 209 17.87 -4.88 18.75
C PHE A 209 19.03 -4.40 19.64
N GLU A 210 19.47 -5.21 20.61
CA GLU A 210 20.56 -4.84 21.51
C GLU A 210 21.90 -4.85 20.78
N GLY A 211 22.08 -5.77 19.82
CA GLY A 211 23.28 -5.83 18.96
C GLY A 211 23.44 -4.64 18.01
N LEU A 212 22.34 -3.97 17.63
CA LEU A 212 22.38 -2.77 16.77
C LEU A 212 22.87 -1.51 17.50
N LYS A 213 22.87 -1.50 18.84
CA LYS A 213 23.35 -0.35 19.64
C LYS A 213 24.88 -0.31 19.79
N LEU A 214 25.58 -1.32 19.29
CA LEU A 214 27.05 -1.47 19.38
C LEU A 214 27.77 -1.11 18.08
N THR A 215 27.07 -0.52 17.10
CA THR A 215 27.64 -0.02 15.83
C THR A 215 27.25 1.43 15.62
#